data_AF-X1SPW9-F1
#
_entry.id   AF-X1SPW9-F1
#
_cell.length_a   1.000
_cell.length_b   1.000
_cell.length_c   1.000
_cell.angle_alpha   90.00
_cell.angle_beta   90.00
_cell.angle_gamma   90.00
#
_symmetry.space_group_name_H-M   'P 1'
#
loop_
_entity.id
_entity.type
_entity.pdbx_description
1 polymer ?
#
loop_
_entity_poly.entity_id
_entity_poly.type
_entity_poly.pdbx_seq_one_letter_code
_entity_poly.pdbx_strand_id
1 'polypeptide(L)'
;MEFDDIIPEEDLQAYRKEKHGQLMGFGKRPCLMAIDLTYAFVDPSFALTSGAMASQAVEKIKGLLDKARGKEMPIIYIKGIHNQ
;
A
#
# COMPACT_ATOMS: atom_id res chain seq x y z
N MET A 1 -6.92 20.53 1.82
CA MET A 1 -8.10 19.65 1.96
C MET A 1 -7.53 18.31 2.38
N GLU A 2 -7.51 18.09 3.69
CA GLU A 2 -7.17 16.78 4.24
C GLU A 2 -8.42 15.90 4.21
N PHE A 3 -8.27 14.58 4.29
CA PHE A 3 -9.43 13.66 4.27
C PHE A 3 -10.44 13.98 5.38
N ASP A 4 -9.94 14.51 6.51
CA ASP A 4 -10.74 14.92 7.65
C ASP A 4 -11.71 16.08 7.32
N ASP A 5 -11.46 16.84 6.25
CA ASP A 5 -12.34 17.94 5.79
C ASP A 5 -13.53 17.44 4.95
N ILE A 6 -13.50 16.18 4.48
CA ILE A 6 -14.48 15.61 3.53
C ILE A 6 -15.45 14.68 4.24
N ILE A 7 -15.03 14.05 5.33
CA ILE A 7 -15.84 13.08 6.07
C ILE A 7 -16.68 13.85 7.11
N PRO A 8 -18.03 13.80 7.05
CA PRO A 8 -18.87 14.41 8.06
C PRO A 8 -18.56 13.88 9.47
N GLU A 9 -18.60 14.75 10.48
CA GLU A 9 -18.37 14.34 11.87
C GLU A 9 -19.38 13.26 12.32
N GLU A 10 -20.61 13.29 11.80
CA GLU A 10 -21.63 12.28 12.05
C GLU A 10 -21.17 10.87 11.65
N ASP A 11 -20.53 10.75 10.49
CA ASP A 11 -19.97 9.49 10.01
C ASP A 11 -18.79 9.08 10.89
N LEU A 12 -17.87 10.00 11.22
CA LEU A 12 -16.75 9.70 12.12
C LEU A 12 -17.23 9.17 13.49
N GLN A 13 -18.30 9.74 14.04
CA GLN A 13 -18.90 9.27 15.29
C GLN A 13 -19.50 7.87 15.15
N ALA A 14 -20.15 7.55 14.02
CA ALA A 14 -20.63 6.20 13.74
C ALA A 14 -19.46 5.18 13.68
N TYR A 15 -18.37 5.51 12.99
CA TYR A 15 -17.17 4.66 12.95
C TYR A 15 -16.58 4.43 14.34
N ARG A 16 -16.49 5.47 15.17
CA ARG A 16 -15.98 5.38 16.55
C ARG A 16 -16.89 4.53 17.44
N LYS A 17 -18.21 4.73 17.36
CA LYS A 17 -19.21 4.00 18.15
C LYS A 17 -19.14 2.49 17.92
N GLU A 18 -19.02 2.09 16.66
CA GLU A 18 -18.91 0.67 16.27
C GLU A 18 -17.48 0.13 16.37
N LYS A 19 -16.54 0.93 16.90
CA LYS A 19 -15.13 0.57 17.09
C LYS A 19 -14.46 0.13 15.79
N HIS A 20 -14.77 0.79 14.68
CA HIS A 20 -13.99 0.65 13.46
C HIS A 20 -12.61 1.31 13.60
N GLY A 21 -11.65 0.89 12.77
CA GLY A 21 -10.30 1.48 12.75
C GLY A 21 -9.40 1.12 13.94
N GLN A 22 -9.78 0.13 14.76
CA GLN A 22 -8.93 -0.33 15.86
C GLN A 22 -7.62 -0.92 15.32
N LEU A 23 -6.54 -0.73 16.10
CA LEU A 23 -5.24 -1.28 15.75
C LEU A 23 -5.27 -2.82 15.86
N MET A 24 -5.02 -3.49 14.75
CA MET A 24 -4.94 -4.95 14.69
C MET A 24 -3.60 -5.49 15.22
N GLY A 25 -2.55 -4.65 15.24
CA GLY A 25 -1.18 -5.05 15.58
C GLY A 25 -0.51 -5.92 14.50
N PHE A 26 0.67 -6.46 14.81
CA PHE A 26 1.41 -7.36 13.94
C PHE A 26 1.47 -8.77 14.53
N GLY A 27 1.29 -9.78 13.67
CA GLY A 27 1.50 -11.18 14.03
C GLY A 27 2.97 -11.55 14.23
N LYS A 28 3.22 -12.75 14.78
CA LYS A 28 4.59 -13.24 15.08
C LYS A 28 5.41 -13.60 13.83
N ARG A 29 4.74 -13.89 12.71
CA ARG A 29 5.37 -14.37 11.46
C ARG A 29 4.79 -13.63 10.25
N PRO A 30 5.21 -12.37 10.01
CA PRO A 30 4.72 -11.57 8.90
C PRO A 30 5.30 -12.03 7.55
N CYS A 31 4.70 -11.54 6.47
CA CYS A 31 5.27 -11.55 5.13
C CYS A 31 5.09 -10.16 4.49
N LEU A 32 5.89 -9.87 3.45
CA LEU A 32 5.73 -8.67 2.64
C LEU A 32 5.14 -9.05 1.27
N MET A 33 3.98 -8.50 0.94
CA MET A 33 3.34 -8.68 -0.36
C MET A 33 3.52 -7.41 -1.19
N ALA A 34 4.14 -7.55 -2.36
CA ALA A 34 4.33 -6.51 -3.36
C ALA A 34 3.33 -6.72 -4.49
N ILE A 35 2.27 -5.91 -4.52
CA ILE A 35 1.17 -6.04 -5.48
C ILE A 35 1.36 -5.01 -6.59
N ASP A 36 1.33 -5.48 -7.85
CA ASP A 36 1.33 -4.67 -9.07
C ASP A 36 2.47 -3.64 -9.17
N LEU A 37 3.63 -3.92 -8.59
CA LEU A 37 4.85 -3.13 -8.75
C LEU A 37 5.56 -3.38 -10.09
N THR A 38 4.80 -3.40 -11.17
CA THR A 38 5.30 -3.58 -12.54
C THR A 38 5.45 -2.23 -13.23
N TYR A 39 6.21 -2.17 -14.34
CA TYR A 39 6.44 -0.94 -15.11
C TYR A 39 5.15 -0.22 -15.48
N ALA A 40 4.07 -0.95 -15.80
CA ALA A 40 2.77 -0.36 -16.12
C ALA A 40 2.26 0.62 -15.05
N PHE A 41 2.58 0.37 -13.77
CA PHE A 41 2.12 1.18 -12.65
C PHE A 41 3.20 2.12 -12.09
N VAL A 42 4.48 1.80 -12.26
CA VAL A 42 5.57 2.57 -11.65
C VAL A 42 6.34 3.47 -12.60
N ASP A 43 6.30 3.20 -13.91
CA ASP A 43 7.01 3.97 -14.91
C ASP A 43 6.09 5.07 -15.48
N PRO A 44 6.51 6.36 -15.43
CA PRO A 44 5.70 7.48 -15.88
C PRO A 44 5.35 7.46 -17.37
N SER A 45 6.02 6.64 -18.18
CA SER A 45 5.72 6.47 -19.61
C SER A 45 4.46 5.64 -19.89
N PHE A 46 3.91 4.94 -18.88
CA PHE A 46 2.72 4.09 -19.04
C PHE A 46 1.45 4.81 -18.55
N ALA A 47 0.34 4.61 -19.24
CA ALA A 47 -0.94 5.27 -18.91
C ALA A 47 -1.52 4.89 -17.54
N LEU A 48 -1.14 3.74 -16.98
CA LEU A 48 -1.64 3.26 -15.67
C LEU A 48 -0.82 3.76 -14.48
N THR A 49 0.23 4.55 -14.72
CA THR A 49 1.05 5.09 -13.65
C THR A 49 0.33 6.19 -12.85
N SER A 50 0.63 6.27 -11.56
CA SER A 50 0.28 7.44 -10.73
C SER A 50 1.33 8.57 -10.81
N GLY A 51 2.22 8.54 -11.80
CA GLY A 51 3.21 9.57 -12.07
C GLY A 51 4.20 9.75 -10.90
N ALA A 52 4.43 10.99 -10.47
CA ALA A 52 5.42 11.32 -9.43
C ALA A 52 5.19 10.59 -8.10
N MET A 53 3.94 10.26 -7.77
CA MET A 53 3.61 9.47 -6.57
C MET A 53 4.19 8.06 -6.65
N ALA A 54 4.21 7.46 -7.84
CA ALA A 54 4.72 6.11 -8.04
C ALA A 54 6.22 6.03 -7.73
N SER A 55 7.01 7.01 -8.18
CA SER A 55 8.45 7.07 -7.88
C SER A 55 8.74 7.19 -6.38
N GLN A 56 7.95 7.99 -5.65
CA GLN A 56 8.10 8.11 -4.19
C GLN A 56 7.73 6.80 -3.47
N ALA A 57 6.66 6.15 -3.92
CA ALA A 57 6.25 4.85 -3.38
C ALA A 57 7.33 3.78 -3.62
N VAL A 58 7.93 3.72 -4.82
CA VAL A 58 8.99 2.78 -5.16
C VAL A 58 10.19 2.91 -4.21
N GLU A 59 10.65 4.12 -3.90
CA GLU A 59 11.75 4.33 -2.96
C GLU A 59 11.43 3.86 -1.54
N LYS A 60 10.21 4.11 -1.05
CA LYS A 60 9.77 3.61 0.25
C LYS A 60 9.66 2.09 0.28
N ILE A 61 9.12 1.51 -0.79
CA ILE A 61 8.98 0.05 -0.94
C ILE A 61 10.36 -0.62 -1.01
N LYS A 62 11.33 -0.02 -1.70
CA LYS A 62 12.72 -0.50 -1.71
C LYS A 62 13.27 -0.63 -0.29
N GLY A 63 13.07 0.39 0.55
CA GLY A 63 13.47 0.32 1.96
C GLY A 63 12.75 -0.78 2.77
N LEU A 64 11.49 -1.09 2.44
CA LEU A 64 10.77 -2.22 3.03
C LEU A 64 11.33 -3.57 2.56
N LEU A 65 11.61 -3.70 1.26
CA LEU A 65 12.18 -4.90 0.66
C LEU A 65 13.56 -5.20 1.24
N ASP A 66 14.42 -4.20 1.40
CA ASP A 66 15.77 -4.38 1.94
C ASP A 66 15.70 -4.87 3.39
N LYS A 67 14.82 -4.29 4.22
CA LYS A 67 14.60 -4.75 5.60
C LYS A 67 13.97 -6.14 5.66
N ALA A 68 13.06 -6.46 4.75
CA ALA A 68 12.43 -7.78 4.67
C ALA A 68 13.46 -8.85 4.31
N ARG A 69 14.29 -8.60 3.29
CA ARG A 69 15.38 -9.50 2.87
C ARG A 69 16.40 -9.71 3.98
N GLY A 70 16.82 -8.62 4.65
CA GLY A 70 17.76 -8.70 5.77
C GLY A 70 17.24 -9.49 6.99
N LYS A 71 15.92 -9.72 7.08
CA LYS A 71 15.27 -10.53 8.11
C LYS A 71 14.80 -11.90 7.61
N GLU A 72 15.15 -12.26 6.38
CA GLU A 72 14.69 -13.50 5.72
C GLU A 72 13.16 -13.65 5.74
N MET A 73 12.44 -12.51 5.77
CA MET A 73 10.98 -12.51 5.76
C MET A 73 10.50 -12.91 4.36
N PRO A 74 9.45 -13.75 4.24
CA PRO A 74 8.89 -14.09 2.94
C PRO A 74 8.44 -12.84 2.18
N ILE A 75 8.87 -12.73 0.92
CA ILE A 75 8.48 -11.67 0.00
C ILE A 75 7.73 -12.30 -1.17
N ILE A 76 6.50 -11.85 -1.39
CA ILE A 76 5.62 -12.37 -2.43
C ILE A 76 5.34 -11.25 -3.42
N TYR A 77 5.62 -11.49 -4.69
CA TYR A 77 5.31 -10.56 -5.77
C TYR A 77 4.08 -11.04 -6.52
N ILE A 78 3.13 -10.14 -6.74
CA ILE A 78 1.89 -10.40 -7.44
C ILE A 78 1.79 -9.40 -8.59
N LYS A 79 1.41 -9.89 -9.77
CA LYS A 79 1.04 -9.04 -10.90
C LYS A 79 -0.29 -9.48 -11.48
N GLY A 80 -1.12 -8.53 -11.89
CA GLY A 80 -2.26 -8.79 -12.76
C GLY A 80 -1.79 -9.31 -14.13
N ILE A 81 -2.41 -10.38 -14.61
CA ILE A 81 -2.26 -10.82 -15.99
C ILE A 81 -3.41 -10.22 -16.78
N HIS A 82 -3.08 -9.39 -17.76
CA HIS A 82 -4.03 -8.90 -18.74
C HIS A 82 -3.76 -9.65 -20.04
N ASN A 83 -4.65 -10.55 -20.42
CA ASN A 83 -4.63 -11.14 -21.76
C ASN A 83 -5.24 -10.09 -22.69
N GLN A 84 -4.39 -9.45 -23.50
CA GLN A 84 -4.85 -8.66 -24.64
C GLN A 84 -5.32 -9.58 -25.76
#